data_AF-A0A7L0P8D8-F1
#
_entry.id   AF-A0A7L0P8D8-F1
#
_cell.length_a   1.000
_cell.length_b   1.000
_cell.length_c   1.000
_cell.angle_alpha   90.00
_cell.angle_beta   90.00
_cell.angle_gamma   90.00
#
_symmetry.space_group_name_H-M   'P 1'
#
loop_
_entity.id
_entity.type
_entity.pdbx_description
1 polymer ?
#
loop_
_entity_poly.entity_id
_entity_poly.type
_entity_poly.pdbx_seq_one_letter_code
_entity_poly.pdbx_strand_id
1 'polypeptide(L)'
;LQRMKKLPSGRIILTHLPPHLLPPSILQSKAKILVLVWNPKNMSVSCYCFYNNMPVLPSFASWYEYFATFINRKLAWESYFDRLVEWNKYIDHKTIMMISYKELKE
;
A
#
# COMPACT_ATOMS: atom_id res chain seq x y z
N LEU A 1 7.85 -15.70 8.42
CA LEU A 1 9.27 -15.79 7.98
C LEU A 1 9.71 -17.21 7.57
N GLN A 2 9.37 -18.29 8.30
CA GLN A 2 9.79 -19.66 7.93
C GLN A 2 9.37 -20.09 6.51
N ARG A 3 8.19 -19.67 6.06
CA ARG A 3 7.71 -19.92 4.68
C ARG A 3 8.61 -19.28 3.61
N MET A 4 9.21 -18.12 3.91
CA MET A 4 10.09 -17.40 2.97
C MET A 4 11.42 -18.14 2.74
N LYS A 5 11.90 -18.91 3.73
CA LYS A 5 13.14 -19.70 3.62
C LYS A 5 13.02 -20.86 2.61
N LYS A 6 11.79 -21.32 2.35
CA LYS A 6 11.52 -22.44 1.43
C LYS A 6 11.37 -22.00 -0.03
N LEU A 7 11.23 -20.70 -0.30
CA LEU A 7 11.05 -20.17 -1.64
C LEU A 7 12.41 -20.03 -2.35
N PRO A 8 12.50 -20.23 -3.67
CA PRO A 8 13.73 -20.01 -4.43
C PRO A 8 14.19 -18.54 -4.37
N SER A 9 15.46 -18.29 -4.74
CA SER A 9 16.02 -16.93 -4.84
C SER A 9 15.38 -16.15 -6.00
N GLY A 10 15.34 -14.82 -5.91
CA GLY A 10 14.67 -13.96 -6.90
C GLY A 10 13.19 -13.73 -6.59
N ARG A 11 12.84 -13.41 -5.34
CA ARG A 11 11.45 -13.28 -4.89
C ARG A 11 10.91 -11.88 -5.17
N ILE A 12 9.73 -11.82 -5.78
CA ILE A 12 8.90 -10.60 -5.88
C ILE A 12 7.77 -10.74 -4.87
N ILE A 13 7.62 -9.75 -3.98
CA ILE A 13 6.62 -9.75 -2.93
C ILE A 13 5.80 -8.47 -3.06
N LEU A 14 4.49 -8.62 -3.09
CA LEU A 14 3.54 -7.52 -3.06
C LEU A 14 2.93 -7.43 -1.67
N THR A 15 2.89 -6.23 -1.11
CA THR A 15 2.30 -6.01 0.21
C THR A 15 1.76 -4.58 0.32
N HIS A 16 0.71 -4.43 1.11
CA HIS A 16 0.15 -3.13 1.50
C HIS A 16 0.61 -2.67 2.88
N LEU A 17 1.45 -3.45 3.56
CA LEU A 17 1.89 -3.19 4.92
C LEU A 17 2.70 -1.87 5.03
N PRO A 18 2.54 -1.12 6.12
CA PRO A 18 3.43 -0.03 6.48
C PRO A 18 4.81 -0.56 6.89
N PRO A 19 5.86 0.27 6.85
CA PRO A 19 7.24 -0.17 7.11
C PRO A 19 7.44 -0.75 8.52
N HIS A 20 6.72 -0.25 9.53
CA HIS A 20 6.85 -0.74 10.91
C HIS A 20 6.30 -2.16 11.14
N LEU A 21 5.46 -2.68 10.23
CA LEU A 21 4.97 -4.06 10.27
C LEU A 21 5.86 -5.02 9.46
N LEU A 22 6.86 -4.51 8.75
CA LEU A 22 7.82 -5.34 8.04
C LEU A 22 8.93 -5.82 8.99
N PRO A 23 9.51 -7.01 8.76
CA PRO A 23 10.71 -7.43 9.46
C PRO A 23 11.81 -6.36 9.33
N PRO A 24 12.37 -5.84 10.43
CA PRO A 24 13.41 -4.79 10.38
C PRO A 24 14.62 -5.18 9.52
N SER A 25 14.91 -6.48 9.45
CA SER A 25 15.97 -7.04 8.62
C SER A 25 15.82 -6.77 7.13
N ILE A 26 14.60 -6.52 6.63
CA ILE A 26 14.39 -6.16 5.22
C ILE A 26 15.05 -4.84 4.89
N LEU A 27 14.91 -3.83 5.76
CA LEU A 27 15.49 -2.49 5.56
C LEU A 27 17.02 -2.51 5.62
N GLN A 28 17.59 -3.46 6.35
CA GLN A 28 19.05 -3.65 6.47
C GLN A 28 19.62 -4.58 5.38
N SER A 29 18.76 -5.23 4.60
CA SER A 29 19.18 -6.20 3.59
C SER A 29 19.47 -5.55 2.23
N LYS A 30 19.92 -6.37 1.27
CA LYS A 30 20.06 -5.97 -0.14
C LYS A 30 18.73 -5.98 -0.91
N ALA A 31 17.60 -6.22 -0.25
CA ALA A 31 16.29 -6.17 -0.89
C ALA A 31 15.99 -4.74 -1.36
N LYS A 32 15.44 -4.63 -2.56
CA LYS A 32 14.94 -3.37 -3.11
C LYS A 32 13.45 -3.29 -2.84
N ILE A 33 12.97 -2.12 -2.41
CA ILE A 33 11.56 -1.86 -2.16
C ILE A 33 11.11 -0.76 -3.11
N LEU A 34 10.04 -1.04 -3.86
CA LEU A 34 9.36 -0.05 -4.67
C LEU A 34 8.03 0.30 -4.00
N VAL A 35 7.86 1.56 -3.63
CA VAL A 35 6.64 2.07 -3.02
C VAL A 35 5.85 2.81 -4.10
N LEU A 36 4.70 2.25 -4.47
CA LEU A 36 3.81 2.84 -5.46
C LEU A 36 2.90 3.88 -4.81
N VAL A 37 2.98 5.12 -5.28
CA VAL A 37 2.19 6.25 -4.80
C VAL A 37 1.16 6.64 -5.83
N TRP A 38 -0.07 6.89 -5.41
CA TRP A 38 -1.17 7.30 -6.28
C TRP A 38 -1.65 8.70 -5.92
N ASN A 39 -2.25 9.39 -6.89
CA ASN A 39 -3.06 10.56 -6.58
C ASN A 39 -4.21 10.11 -5.65
N PRO A 40 -4.38 10.69 -4.45
CA PRO A 40 -5.41 10.27 -3.50
C PRO A 40 -6.83 10.31 -4.08
N LYS A 41 -7.12 11.20 -5.03
CA LYS A 41 -8.42 11.27 -5.70
C LYS A 41 -8.67 10.02 -6.54
N ASN A 42 -7.70 9.64 -7.38
CA ASN A 42 -7.80 8.47 -8.25
C ASN A 42 -7.83 7.17 -7.43
N MET A 43 -7.00 7.09 -6.40
CA MET A 43 -6.98 5.96 -5.47
C MET A 43 -8.33 5.82 -4.77
N SER A 44 -8.93 6.91 -4.29
CA SER A 44 -10.21 6.87 -3.59
C SER A 44 -11.33 6.33 -4.48
N VAL A 45 -11.39 6.76 -5.73
CA VAL A 45 -12.37 6.22 -6.70
C VAL A 45 -12.13 4.73 -6.96
N SER A 46 -10.87 4.33 -7.15
CA SER A 46 -10.54 2.91 -7.36
C SER A 46 -10.89 2.04 -6.15
N CYS A 47 -10.66 2.53 -4.93
CA CYS A 47 -11.01 1.82 -3.70
C CYS A 47 -12.53 1.68 -3.55
N TYR A 48 -13.32 2.70 -3.86
CA TYR A 48 -14.79 2.59 -3.85
C TYR A 48 -15.28 1.47 -4.77
N CYS A 49 -14.80 1.44 -6.01
CA CYS A 49 -15.14 0.38 -6.97
C CYS A 49 -14.66 -0.99 -6.48
N PHE A 50 -13.49 -1.08 -5.85
CA PHE A 50 -12.97 -2.32 -5.30
C PHE A 50 -13.84 -2.88 -4.17
N TYR A 51 -14.22 -2.05 -3.20
CA TYR A 51 -15.10 -2.47 -2.10
C TYR A 51 -16.45 -2.97 -2.60
N ASN A 52 -17.05 -2.27 -3.57
CA ASN A 52 -18.36 -2.65 -4.10
C ASN A 52 -18.34 -3.87 -5.03
N ASN A 53 -17.17 -4.24 -5.57
CA ASN A 53 -17.02 -5.41 -6.45
C ASN A 53 -16.41 -6.63 -5.75
N MET A 54 -15.92 -6.50 -4.52
CA MET A 54 -15.28 -7.60 -3.78
C MET A 54 -16.26 -8.19 -2.76
N PRO A 55 -16.77 -9.42 -2.95
CA PRO A 55 -17.84 -9.98 -2.09
C PRO A 55 -17.46 -10.17 -0.62
N VAL A 56 -16.16 -10.20 -0.30
CA VAL A 56 -15.66 -10.38 1.07
C VAL A 56 -15.52 -9.07 1.85
N LEU A 57 -15.79 -7.93 1.22
CA LEU A 57 -15.74 -6.61 1.84
C LEU A 57 -17.16 -6.06 2.01
N PRO A 58 -17.39 -5.17 2.99
CA PRO A 58 -18.65 -4.43 3.05
C PRO A 58 -18.79 -3.56 1.80
N SER A 59 -19.94 -3.61 1.15
CA SER A 59 -20.28 -2.66 0.09
C SER A 59 -20.80 -1.36 0.70
N PHE A 60 -20.64 -0.27 -0.03
CA PHE A 60 -21.17 1.04 0.34
C PHE A 60 -22.38 1.36 -0.53
N ALA A 61 -23.47 1.83 0.08
CA ALA A 61 -24.68 2.17 -0.66
C ALA A 61 -24.52 3.47 -1.47
N SER A 62 -23.60 4.35 -1.06
CA SER A 62 -23.32 5.61 -1.74
C SER A 62 -21.86 6.04 -1.66
N TRP A 63 -21.46 6.91 -2.58
CA TRP A 63 -20.15 7.55 -2.55
C TRP A 63 -19.92 8.37 -1.27
N TYR A 64 -20.94 9.06 -0.77
CA TYR A 64 -20.81 9.91 0.43
C TYR A 64 -20.49 9.09 1.69
N GLU A 65 -21.17 7.96 1.86
CA GLU A 65 -20.94 7.02 2.96
C GLU A 65 -19.51 6.45 2.90
N TYR A 66 -19.10 5.99 1.71
CA TYR A 66 -17.75 5.53 1.47
C TYR A 66 -16.72 6.62 1.79
N PHE A 67 -16.90 7.82 1.24
CA PHE A 67 -15.92 8.89 1.35
C PHE A 67 -15.78 9.37 2.80
N ALA A 68 -16.88 9.43 3.56
CA ALA A 68 -16.84 9.69 4.98
C ALA A 68 -16.05 8.61 5.73
N THR A 69 -16.26 7.33 5.40
CA THR A 69 -15.52 6.20 6.00
C THR A 69 -14.03 6.25 5.64
N PHE A 70 -13.70 6.58 4.39
CA PHE A 70 -12.34 6.74 3.88
C PHE A 70 -11.58 7.84 4.61
N ILE A 71 -12.14 9.05 4.70
CA ILE A 71 -11.52 10.19 5.40
C ILE A 71 -11.39 9.95 6.90
N ASN A 72 -12.35 9.25 7.51
CA ASN A 72 -12.29 8.87 8.92
C ASN A 72 -11.38 7.66 9.20
N ARG A 73 -10.64 7.16 8.21
CA ARG A 73 -9.64 6.08 8.35
C ARG A 73 -10.24 4.73 8.79
N LYS A 74 -11.49 4.46 8.43
CA LYS A 74 -12.24 3.27 8.86
C LYS A 74 -12.33 2.18 7.78
N LEU A 75 -11.48 2.24 6.76
CA LEU A 75 -11.36 1.18 5.75
C LEU A 75 -10.40 0.07 6.21
N ALA A 76 -10.56 -1.12 5.64
CA ALA A 76 -9.56 -2.18 5.71
C ALA A 76 -8.22 -1.73 5.08
N TRP A 77 -7.13 -2.33 5.57
CA TRP A 77 -5.73 -2.05 5.18
C TRP A 77 -5.18 -0.67 5.57
N GLU A 78 -5.66 -0.13 6.70
CA GLU A 78 -5.24 1.13 7.30
C GLU A 78 -5.48 2.36 6.41
N SER A 79 -5.25 3.55 6.98
CA SER A 79 -5.34 4.80 6.25
C SER A 79 -4.27 4.88 5.16
N TYR A 80 -4.70 5.12 3.92
CA TYR A 80 -3.79 5.39 2.79
C TYR A 80 -2.80 6.51 3.12
N PHE A 81 -3.28 7.58 3.78
CA PHE A 81 -2.47 8.73 4.13
C PHE A 81 -1.41 8.39 5.19
N ASP A 82 -1.80 7.63 6.22
CA ASP A 82 -0.86 7.26 7.28
C ASP A 82 0.24 6.37 6.71
N ARG A 83 -0.13 5.41 5.85
CA ARG A 83 0.85 4.59 5.13
C ARG A 83 1.80 5.43 4.29
N LEU A 84 1.30 6.43 3.56
CA LEU A 84 2.13 7.30 2.73
C LEU A 84 3.12 8.09 3.60
N VAL A 85 2.65 8.65 4.72
CA VAL A 85 3.50 9.38 5.69
C VAL A 85 4.57 8.46 6.27
N GLU A 86 4.22 7.23 6.67
CA GLU A 86 5.17 6.27 7.22
C GLU A 86 6.26 5.89 6.21
N TRP A 87 5.89 5.62 4.95
CA TRP A 87 6.87 5.32 3.92
C TRP A 87 7.71 6.55 3.54
N ASN A 88 7.15 7.75 3.62
CA ASN A 88 7.87 8.99 3.27
C ASN A 88 9.09 9.24 4.16
N LYS A 89 9.10 8.69 5.39
CA LYS A 89 10.27 8.71 6.29
C LYS A 89 11.50 8.01 5.70
N TYR A 90 11.32 7.20 4.66
CA TYR A 90 12.37 6.41 4.01
C TYR A 90 12.68 6.88 2.58
N ILE A 91 12.24 8.08 2.18
CA ILE A 91 12.42 8.58 0.81
C ILE A 91 13.89 8.66 0.38
N ASP A 92 14.80 8.94 1.32
CA ASP A 92 16.25 9.02 1.08
C ASP A 92 16.98 7.67 1.32
N HIS A 93 16.25 6.59 1.59
CA HIS A 93 16.86 5.29 1.84
C HIS A 93 17.36 4.65 0.54
N LYS A 94 18.64 4.27 0.50
CA LYS A 94 19.36 3.82 -0.72
C LYS A 94 18.73 2.68 -1.51
N THR A 95 17.92 1.83 -0.86
CA THR A 95 17.27 0.67 -1.46
C THR A 95 15.76 0.81 -1.62
N ILE A 96 15.20 1.96 -1.25
CA ILE A 96 13.77 2.25 -1.31
C ILE A 96 13.55 3.33 -2.35
N MET A 97 12.63 3.08 -3.28
CA MET A 97 12.25 4.04 -4.29
C MET A 97 10.74 4.28 -4.20
N MET A 98 10.35 5.55 -4.12
CA MET A 98 8.97 5.95 -4.33
C MET A 98 8.77 6.26 -5.80
N ILE A 99 7.71 5.69 -6.38
CA ILE A 99 7.31 5.99 -7.75
C ILE A 99 5.83 6.30 -7.77
N SER A 100 5.42 7.35 -8.47
CA SER A 100 4.02 7.61 -8.69
C SER A 100 3.47 6.75 -9.82
N TYR A 101 2.20 6.39 -9.74
CA TYR A 101 1.52 5.67 -10.83
C TYR A 101 1.48 6.47 -12.14
N LYS A 102 1.58 7.80 -12.05
CA LYS A 102 1.67 8.68 -13.22
C LYS A 102 2.99 8.47 -13.95
N GLU A 103 4.11 8.51 -13.23
CA GLU A 103 5.46 8.29 -13.79
C GLU A 103 5.64 6.88 -14.37
N LEU A 104 4.88 5.89 -13.89
CA LEU A 104 4.90 4.54 -14.46
C LEU A 104 4.17 4.44 -15.82
N LYS A 105 3.23 5.36 -16.09
CA LYS A 105 2.41 5.37 -17.30
C LYS A 105 2.98 6.23 -18.43
N GLU A 106 3.88 7.13 -18.10
CA GLU A 106 4.64 7.96 -19.05
C GLU A 106 5.83 7.16 -19.58
#